data_AF-Q0JKA8-F1
#
_entry.id   AF-Q0JKA8-F1
#
_cell.length_a   1.000
_cell.length_b   1.000
_cell.length_c   1.000
_cell.angle_alpha   90.00
_cell.angle_beta   90.00
_cell.angle_gamma   90.00
#
_symmetry.space_group_name_H-M   'P 1'
#
loop_
_entity.id
_entity.type
_entity.pdbx_description
1 polymer ?
#
loop_
_entity_poly.entity_id
_entity_poly.type
_entity_poly.pdbx_seq_one_letter_code
_entity_poly.pdbx_strand_id
1 'polypeptide(L)' 'SNLVEPGGIVVVTSCNHTKDELVQEVEDFSKTKSGKEHLDEGEGNVPQIFRYIDHVRTYPTIMFGGVEGSQVCTVAFQRV' A
#
# COMPACT_ATOMS: atom_id res chain seq x y z
N SER A 1 -14.71 -12.49 2.53
CA SER A 1 -14.08 -12.02 3.78
C SER A 1 -13.64 -10.58 3.58
N ASN A 2 -14.13 -9.65 4.41
CA ASN A 2 -13.66 -8.27 4.45
C ASN A 2 -12.79 -8.13 5.71
N LEU A 3 -11.47 -8.30 5.55
CA LEU A 3 -10.54 -8.33 6.70
C LEU A 3 -10.38 -6.97 7.39
N VAL A 4 -10.63 -5.89 6.66
CA VAL A 4 -10.52 -4.52 7.15
C VAL A 4 -11.87 -3.86 6.95
N GLU A 5 -12.45 -3.35 8.02
CA GLU A 5 -13.68 -2.54 7.99
C GLU A 5 -13.38 -1.11 7.52
N PRO A 6 -14.36 -0.36 6.97
CA PRO A 6 -14.16 1.05 6.63
C PRO A 6 -13.60 1.86 7.81
N GLY A 7 -12.58 2.68 7.55
CA GLY A 7 -11.82 3.40 8.57
C GLY A 7 -10.70 2.59 9.24
N GLY A 8 -10.69 1.26 9.09
CA GLY A 8 -9.65 0.38 9.61
C GLY A 8 -8.31 0.54 8.90
N ILE A 9 -7.23 0.11 9.57
CA ILE A 9 -5.85 0.26 9.08
C ILE A 9 -5.25 -1.10 8.76
N VAL A 10 -4.62 -1.21 7.60
CA VAL A 10 -3.74 -2.32 7.24
C VAL A 10 -2.29 -1.84 7.22
N VAL A 11 -1.42 -2.58 7.88
CA VAL A 11 0.02 -2.33 7.91
C VAL A 11 0.71 -3.47 7.19
N VAL A 12 1.51 -3.13 6.19
CA VAL A 12 2.26 -4.10 5.38
C VAL A 12 3.73 -3.91 5.67
N THR A 13 4.43 -4.98 6.08
CA THR A 13 5.90 -5.01 6.17
C THR A 13 6.43 -5.98 5.13
N SER A 14 7.32 -5.50 4.26
CA SER A 14 7.91 -6.23 3.13
C SER A 14 9.42 -6.12 3.17
N CYS A 15 10.14 -7.20 2.84
CA CYS A 15 11.58 -7.18 2.63
C CYS A 15 11.98 -7.12 1.14
N ASN A 16 10.98 -7.11 0.24
CA ASN A 16 11.17 -7.28 -1.20
C ASN A 16 10.57 -6.15 -2.02
N HIS A 17 9.94 -5.17 -1.37
CA HIS A 17 9.27 -4.05 -2.03
C HIS A 17 9.61 -2.76 -1.32
N THR A 18 9.83 -1.72 -2.11
CA THR A 18 9.92 -0.33 -1.68
C THR A 18 8.54 0.23 -1.32
N LYS A 19 8.53 1.41 -0.69
CA LYS A 19 7.31 2.14 -0.36
C LYS A 19 6.47 2.40 -1.63
N ASP A 20 7.12 2.87 -2.70
CA ASP A 20 6.43 3.24 -3.93
C ASP A 20 5.83 2.02 -4.66
N GLU A 21 6.54 0.89 -4.68
CA GLU A 21 6.00 -0.37 -5.24
C GLU A 21 4.77 -0.87 -4.48
N LEU A 22 4.78 -0.82 -3.14
CA LEU A 22 3.63 -1.22 -2.33
C LEU A 22 2.44 -0.27 -2.52
N VAL A 23 2.68 1.04 -2.63
CA VAL A 23 1.61 2.01 -2.89
C VAL A 23 0.99 1.74 -4.25
N GLN A 24 1.80 1.52 -5.29
CA GLN A 24 1.32 1.20 -6.62
C GLN A 24 0.50 -0.10 -6.65
N GLU A 25 0.95 -1.15 -5.95
CA GLU A 25 0.21 -2.41 -5.87
C GLU A 25 -1.19 -2.23 -5.26
N VAL A 26 -1.32 -1.38 -4.23
CA VAL A 26 -2.61 -1.05 -3.60
C VAL A 26 -3.51 -0.21 -4.50
N GLU A 27 -2.93 0.71 -5.28
CA GLU A 27 -3.67 1.48 -6.28
C GLU A 27 -4.20 0.59 -7.40
N ASP A 28 -3.38 -0.33 -7.90
CA ASP A 28 -3.75 -1.28 -8.94
C ASP A 28 -4.80 -2.29 -8.43
N PHE A 29 -4.70 -2.70 -7.16
CA PHE A 29 -5.75 -3.47 -6.49
C PHE A 29 -7.09 -2.71 -6.49
N SER A 30 -7.08 -1.41 -6.19
CA SER A 30 -8.30 -0.60 -6.17
C SER A 30 -8.95 -0.51 -7.56
N LYS A 31 -8.14 -0.29 -8.61
CA LYS A 31 -8.62 -0.26 -10.01
C LYS A 31 -9.27 -1.58 -10.43
N THR A 32 -8.62 -2.70 -10.13
CA THR A 32 -9.09 -4.04 -10.55
C THR A 32 -10.35 -4.47 -9.82
N LYS A 33 -10.51 -4.09 -8.54
CA LYS A 33 -11.70 -4.40 -7.75
C LYS A 33 -12.90 -3.55 -8.16
N SER A 34 -12.69 -2.28 -8.46
CA SER A 34 -13.80 -1.41 -8.85
C SER A 34 -14.40 -1.76 -10.19
N GLY A 35 -13.60 -2.30 -11.13
CA GLY A 35 -14.13 -2.88 -12.36
C GLY A 35 -15.11 -4.05 -12.16
N LYS A 36 -15.14 -4.66 -10.96
CA LYS A 36 -16.12 -5.70 -10.60
C LYS A 36 -17.39 -5.17 -9.94
N GLU A 37 -17.38 -3.95 -9.39
CA GLU A 37 -18.49 -3.46 -8.57
C GLU A 37 -19.13 -2.16 -9.06
N HIS A 38 -18.53 -1.40 -9.99
CA HIS A 38 -19.07 -0.10 -10.40
C HIS A 38 -19.01 0.12 -11.92
N LEU A 39 -20.07 -0.31 -12.61
CA LEU A 39 -20.47 0.16 -13.94
C LEU A 39 -21.13 1.55 -13.85
N ASP A 40 -20.52 2.50 -13.12
CA ASP A 40 -21.01 3.88 -13.15
C ASP A 40 -19.94 4.77 -13.75
N GLU A 41 -20.27 5.22 -14.95
CA GLU A 41 -19.51 6.04 -15.88
C GLU A 41 -19.45 7.47 -15.32
N GLY A 42 -18.63 7.68 -14.29
CA GLY A 42 -18.32 8.98 -13.71
C GLY A 42 -16.86 9.35 -13.94
N GLU A 43 -16.60 10.07 -15.02
CA GLU A 43 -15.31 10.66 -15.36
C GLU A 43 -14.77 11.51 -14.19
N GLY A 44 -13.75 11.02 -13.47
CA GLY A 44 -12.90 11.87 -12.63
C GLY A 44 -12.45 11.35 -11.27
N ASN A 45 -13.04 10.30 -10.70
CA ASN A 45 -12.62 9.81 -9.37
C ASN A 45 -12.42 8.30 -9.37
N VAL A 46 -11.17 7.86 -9.54
CA VAL A 46 -10.82 6.44 -9.44
C VAL A 46 -11.21 5.97 -8.04
N PRO A 47 -12.14 5.01 -7.90
CA PRO A 47 -12.53 4.48 -6.60
C PRO A 47 -11.30 3.92 -5.86
N GLN A 48 -10.92 4.58 -4.76
CA GLN A 48 -9.85 4.14 -3.88
C GLN A 48 -10.45 3.28 -2.77
N ILE A 49 -10.03 2.02 -2.67
CA ILE A 49 -10.45 1.13 -1.56
C ILE A 49 -9.58 1.39 -0.33
N PHE A 50 -8.30 1.69 -0.57
CA PHE A 50 -7.32 1.98 0.46
C PHE A 50 -6.62 3.29 0.12
N ARG A 51 -6.44 4.12 1.14
CA ARG A 51 -5.70 5.38 1.08
C ARG A 51 -4.40 5.25 1.87
N TYR A 52 -3.30 5.62 1.24
CA TYR A 52 -2.01 5.71 1.92
C TYR A 52 -2.05 6.68 3.11
N ILE A 53 -1.50 6.28 4.26
CA ILE A 53 -1.39 7.11 5.47
C ILE A 53 0.05 7.62 5.63
N ASP A 54 0.97 6.71 5.91
CA ASP A 54 2.40 6.99 6.06
C ASP A 54 3.19 5.67 5.97
N HIS A 55 4.51 5.77 6.15
CA HIS A 55 5.44 4.66 6.19
C HIS A 55 6.53 4.95 7.22
N VAL A 56 7.22 3.90 7.65
CA VAL A 56 8.43 4.10 8.46
C VAL A 56 9.52 4.67 7.54
N ARG A 57 10.04 5.84 7.92
CA ARG A 57 11.00 6.61 7.11
C ARG A 57 12.45 6.24 7.38
N THR A 58 12.72 5.64 8.54
CA THR A 58 14.08 5.26 8.98
C THR A 58 14.04 3.85 9.52
N TYR A 59 14.75 2.97 8.84
CA TYR A 59 15.03 1.63 9.33
C TYR A 59 16.45 1.55 9.84
N PRO A 60 16.73 0.67 10.82
CA PRO A 60 18.09 0.28 11.12
C PRO A 60 18.70 -0.31 9.84
N THR A 61 19.70 0.36 9.28
CA THR A 61 20.50 -0.19 8.18
C THR A 61 21.52 -1.15 8.77
N ILE A 62 21.62 -2.34 8.20
CA ILE A 62 22.73 -3.25 8.51
C ILE A 62 23.77 -3.12 7.40
N MET A 63 25.03 -2.98 7.77
CA MET A 63 26.14 -3.12 6.82
C MET A 63 26.53 -4.59 6.75
N PHE A 64 26.39 -5.20 5.57
CA PHE A 64 26.88 -6.54 5.31
C PHE A 64 27.78 -6.52 4.07
N GLY A 65 29.03 -6.96 4.22
CA GLY A 65 30.00 -6.97 3.11
C GLY A 65 30.33 -5.58 2.53
N GLY A 66 30.20 -4.51 3.33
CA GLY A 66 30.45 -3.13 2.89
C GLY A 66 29.30 -2.44 2.17
N VAL A 67 28.17 -3.13 1.99
CA VAL A 67 26.93 -2.52 1.48
C VAL A 67 26.02 -2.22 2.66
N GLU A 68 25.63 -0.95 2.80
CA GLU A 68 24.67 -0.48 3.80
C GLU A 68 23.25 -0.50 3.21
N GLY A 69 22.31 -1.11 3.92
CA GLY A 69 20.91 -1.03 3.53
C GLY A 69 19.97 -1.66 4.55
N SER A 70 18.74 -1.16 4.59
CA SER A 70 17.60 -1.91 5.14
C SER A 70 16.84 -2.48 3.96
N GLN A 71 16.60 -3.79 3.97
CA GLN A 71 15.75 -4.42 2.98
C GLN A 71 14.26 -4.29 3.32
N VAL A 72 13.93 -3.81 4.53
CA VAL A 72 12.56 -3.80 5.03
C VAL A 72 11.89 -2.45 4.79
N CYS A 73 10.65 -2.49 4.31
CA CYS A 73 9.73 -1.37 4.18
C CYS A 73 8.39 -1.70 4.86
N THR A 74 7.76 -0.72 5.47
CA THR A 74 6.52 -0.82 6.25
C THR A 74 5.68 0.39 5.92
N VAL A 75 4.53 0.14 5.35
CA VAL A 75 3.56 1.13 4.90
C VAL A 75 2.21 0.88 5.58
N ALA A 76 1.48 1.95 5.85
CA ALA A 76 0.13 1.88 6.41
C ALA A 76 -0.89 2.47 5.44
N PHE A 77 -2.00 1.77 5.26
CA PHE A 77 -3.13 2.23 4.48
C PHE A 77 -4.39 2.20 5.33
N GLN A 78 -5.25 3.20 5.15
CA GLN A 78 -6.60 3.22 5.71
C GLN A 78 -7.57 2.68 4.68
N ARG A 79 -8.47 1.79 5.06
CA ARG A 79 -9.62 1.47 4.23
C ARG A 79 -10.55 2.67 4.19
N VAL A 80 -10.80 3.17 2.97
CA VAL A 80 -11.74 4.29 2.73
C VAL A 80 -13.16 3.85 3.08
#